data_AF-A0A4S9UCB7-F1
#
_entry.id   AF-A0A4S9UCB7-F1
#
_cell.length_a   1.000
_cell.length_b   1.000
_cell.length_c   1.000
_cell.angle_alpha   90.00
_cell.angle_beta   90.00
_cell.angle_gamma   90.00
#
_symmetry.space_group_name_H-M   'P 1'
#
loop_
_entity.id
_entity.type
_entity.pdbx_description
1 polymer ?
#
loop_
_entity_poly.entity_id
_entity_poly.type
_entity_poly.pdbx_seq_one_letter_code
_entity_poly.pdbx_strand_id
1 'polypeptide(L)'
;MGLKSYFRKPANKDVEPSEMKDTVSGSLTPWGLTSHTPMSQESSGAQDVAMQRLNDARSELMVNHLWSQQAKLFWYAQEEDEGVVIKQSRGSYVCCPPDLCRPDGFFDAISALNVKSAMTVNTRLIRLLIQGSDQSSIPISGKLRLQVLPDVSYLSRCAKHQSAAFIADRGILVVWDDQPENLISRAQALEKSIMDMIWNMNTEQEFSEKGNKSNGVSVREVDITVTIWVSFFFFQALIGNIFQMFGPISQVQSNTKYYSSLPPKRLMGGPLPHVTIQCPVYKEGLQSVIAPTVFSIKAAISTYEMQGGTANIFINDDGMQLLSREEAQARQDFYEEHSIGWVARPRHDPKGEHNPVPFVRRGKFKKASNMNYALWVSNRVEDKMMQPSPRPLHWNQEQEAALYVKALYEVIEEDENQTWADGNVRMGDFILLIDSDTRVPTDCLLDAVSEMTNSPQVAILQYSSRVMNVTKSYFENGITFFTNMVYTQIKYAIANGDVAPFVGHNAILRWSAVQDIAYDCTDDLREKYWSEATVSEDFDMALRLQSAGYLVRFGAYMGDGFKEGVSLTVYDELAR
;
A
#
# COMPACT_ATOMS: atom_id res chain seq x y z
N MET A 1 50.65 27.98 1.73
CA MET A 1 50.24 27.34 3.00
C MET A 1 49.68 25.96 2.66
N GLY A 2 49.82 24.97 3.54
CA GLY A 2 49.86 23.56 3.11
C GLY A 2 48.52 22.83 2.96
N LEU A 3 48.40 22.05 1.88
CA LEU A 3 47.79 20.72 1.98
C LEU A 3 48.85 19.73 2.47
N LYS A 4 48.52 18.91 3.48
CA LYS A 4 49.01 17.54 3.79
C LYS A 4 49.06 17.27 5.31
N SER A 5 47.99 16.70 5.84
CA SER A 5 48.02 15.77 6.98
C SER A 5 46.63 15.17 7.17
N TYR A 6 46.45 13.87 6.90
CA TYR A 6 45.52 12.95 7.58
C TYR A 6 45.48 11.58 6.85
N PHE A 7 46.64 10.91 6.76
CA PHE A 7 46.72 9.48 6.46
C PHE A 7 47.96 8.87 7.12
N ARG A 8 47.78 8.09 8.19
CA ARG A 8 48.69 6.99 8.58
C ARG A 8 48.04 6.01 9.58
N LYS A 9 47.90 4.74 9.16
CA LYS A 9 47.85 3.53 10.02
C LYS A 9 49.29 3.17 10.44
N PRO A 10 49.57 2.48 11.58
CA PRO A 10 49.29 1.04 11.84
C PRO A 10 48.84 0.76 13.31
N ALA A 11 48.65 -0.45 13.88
CA ALA A 11 48.58 -1.87 13.44
C ALA A 11 47.78 -2.72 14.48
N ASN A 12 47.64 -4.04 14.25
CA ASN A 12 47.08 -5.05 15.18
C ASN A 12 47.76 -5.13 16.56
N LYS A 13 46.98 -5.50 17.59
CA LYS A 13 47.15 -6.77 18.32
C LYS A 13 45.94 -7.12 19.20
N ASP A 14 45.70 -8.42 19.35
CA ASP A 14 44.66 -9.04 20.17
C ASP A 14 44.99 -9.05 21.67
N VAL A 15 43.98 -9.40 22.48
CA VAL A 15 43.97 -10.13 23.79
C VAL A 15 42.99 -9.50 24.80
N GLU A 16 42.25 -10.37 25.49
CA GLU A 16 41.24 -10.10 26.52
C GLU A 16 41.79 -9.36 27.76
N PRO A 17 40.89 -8.88 28.63
CA PRO A 17 41.10 -9.10 30.06
C PRO A 17 39.87 -9.63 30.79
N SER A 18 40.12 -10.62 31.66
CA SER A 18 39.20 -11.19 32.63
C SER A 18 38.99 -10.28 33.87
N GLU A 19 37.96 -10.60 34.64
CA GLU A 19 37.80 -10.23 36.06
C GLU A 19 39.04 -10.66 36.90
N MET A 20 39.27 -10.28 38.16
CA MET A 20 38.50 -9.59 39.22
C MET A 20 39.50 -9.18 40.34
N LYS A 21 39.14 -8.28 41.28
CA LYS A 21 39.32 -8.44 42.75
C LYS A 21 39.18 -7.14 43.55
N ASP A 22 38.47 -7.24 44.68
CA ASP A 22 39.08 -7.12 46.01
C ASP A 22 38.35 -8.11 46.96
N THR A 23 38.98 -9.12 47.57
CA THR A 23 39.76 -9.12 48.84
C THR A 23 38.98 -8.47 50.01
N VAL A 24 38.75 -9.06 51.20
CA VAL A 24 39.51 -10.02 52.05
C VAL A 24 38.48 -10.88 52.85
N SER A 25 38.64 -12.18 53.12
CA SER A 25 39.40 -12.69 54.29
C SER A 25 39.26 -14.21 54.50
N GLY A 26 40.18 -14.79 55.27
CA GLY A 26 39.86 -15.90 56.21
C GLY A 26 39.96 -17.33 55.68
N SER A 27 41.16 -17.90 55.73
CA SER A 27 41.44 -19.32 55.43
C SER A 27 41.17 -20.27 56.62
N LEU A 28 40.74 -21.51 56.30
CA LEU A 28 41.15 -22.82 56.87
C LEU A 28 39.98 -23.78 57.17
N THR A 29 40.08 -24.95 56.55
CA THR A 29 39.38 -26.22 56.85
C THR A 29 40.08 -26.93 58.04
N PRO A 30 39.77 -28.19 58.47
CA PRO A 30 38.80 -29.18 57.96
C PRO A 30 38.00 -29.94 59.06
N TRP A 31 37.39 -31.07 58.64
CA TRP A 31 36.73 -32.16 59.40
C TRP A 31 35.23 -32.01 59.63
N GLY A 32 34.49 -33.05 59.21
CA GLY A 32 33.06 -33.18 59.42
C GLY A 32 32.73 -34.26 60.43
N LEU A 33 31.65 -34.06 61.17
CA LEU A 33 30.87 -35.11 61.83
C LEU A 33 29.44 -34.59 62.06
N THR A 34 28.49 -35.42 61.63
CA THR A 34 27.03 -35.39 61.86
C THR A 34 26.47 -34.52 63.00
N SER A 35 25.46 -33.69 62.71
CA SER A 35 24.15 -33.73 63.41
C SER A 35 23.10 -32.75 62.86
N HIS A 36 21.90 -33.29 62.63
CA HIS A 36 20.54 -32.71 62.71
C HIS A 36 20.19 -31.29 62.18
N THR A 37 19.22 -31.30 61.25
CA THR A 37 18.31 -30.24 60.78
C THR A 37 17.60 -29.47 61.92
N PRO A 38 17.12 -28.21 61.71
CA PRO A 38 16.05 -27.93 60.74
C PRO A 38 16.16 -26.61 59.93
N MET A 39 16.26 -26.77 58.62
CA MET A 39 15.84 -25.83 57.56
C MET A 39 15.22 -26.73 56.46
N SER A 40 14.20 -26.34 55.70
CA SER A 40 13.49 -25.05 55.57
C SER A 40 12.17 -25.31 54.85
N GLN A 41 11.03 -24.88 55.39
CA GLN A 41 9.71 -25.07 54.75
C GLN A 41 9.01 -23.77 54.30
N GLU A 42 9.55 -22.59 54.64
CA GLU A 42 8.90 -21.29 54.33
C GLU A 42 9.48 -20.59 53.09
N SER A 43 10.64 -21.01 52.56
CA SER A 43 11.29 -20.35 51.42
C SER A 43 10.78 -20.78 50.04
N SER A 44 10.16 -21.96 49.91
CA SER A 44 9.61 -22.44 48.64
C SER A 44 8.35 -21.67 48.22
N GLY A 45 7.39 -21.52 49.13
CA GLY A 45 6.09 -20.90 48.83
C GLY A 45 6.20 -19.46 48.31
N ALA A 46 7.18 -18.68 48.77
CA ALA A 46 7.41 -17.32 48.26
C ALA A 46 7.94 -17.30 46.81
N GLN A 47 8.80 -18.26 46.44
CA GLN A 47 9.33 -18.41 45.08
C GLN A 47 8.26 -18.95 44.12
N ASP A 48 7.46 -19.91 44.57
CA ASP A 48 6.35 -20.49 43.78
C ASP A 48 5.30 -19.42 43.45
N VAL A 49 4.90 -18.59 44.43
CA VAL A 49 3.95 -17.47 44.21
C VAL A 49 4.51 -16.42 43.25
N ALA A 50 5.81 -16.11 43.31
CA ALA A 50 6.45 -15.17 42.40
C ALA A 50 6.50 -15.71 40.95
N MET A 51 6.87 -16.98 40.78
CA MET A 51 6.86 -17.65 39.47
C MET A 51 5.45 -17.77 38.88
N GLN A 52 4.44 -18.04 39.72
CA GLN A 52 3.06 -18.12 39.26
C GLN A 52 2.55 -16.78 38.72
N ARG A 53 2.76 -15.67 39.44
CA ARG A 53 2.41 -14.32 38.97
C ARG A 53 3.09 -13.97 37.64
N LEU A 54 4.33 -14.40 37.44
CA LEU A 54 5.10 -14.15 36.22
C LEU A 54 4.57 -14.97 35.04
N ASN A 55 4.11 -16.21 35.28
CA ASN A 55 3.42 -17.02 34.28
C ASN A 55 2.04 -16.44 33.92
N ASP A 56 1.26 -15.99 34.91
CA ASP A 56 -0.06 -15.40 34.69
C ASP A 56 0.05 -14.12 33.82
N ALA A 57 0.98 -13.23 34.16
CA ALA A 57 1.30 -12.03 33.37
C ALA A 57 1.81 -12.37 31.95
N ARG A 58 2.62 -13.44 31.80
CA ARG A 58 3.05 -13.92 30.48
C ARG A 58 1.87 -14.43 29.64
N SER A 59 0.89 -15.09 30.24
CA SER A 59 -0.33 -15.54 29.56
C SER A 59 -1.20 -14.35 29.13
N GLU A 60 -1.36 -13.33 29.98
CA GLU A 60 -2.07 -12.09 29.65
C GLU A 60 -1.42 -11.32 28.49
N LEU A 61 -0.08 -11.19 28.49
CA LEU A 61 0.64 -10.57 27.37
C LEU A 61 0.52 -11.39 26.09
N MET A 62 0.58 -12.73 26.18
CA MET A 62 0.48 -13.61 25.02
C MET A 62 -0.92 -13.61 24.39
N VAL A 63 -2.00 -13.63 25.20
CA VAL A 63 -3.36 -13.62 24.67
C VAL A 63 -3.68 -12.31 23.95
N ASN A 64 -3.23 -11.18 24.50
CA ASN A 64 -3.33 -9.87 23.85
C ASN A 64 -2.48 -9.78 22.57
N HIS A 65 -1.29 -10.39 22.57
CA HIS A 65 -0.44 -10.45 21.37
C HIS A 65 -1.12 -11.25 20.25
N LEU A 66 -1.59 -12.47 20.55
CA LEU A 66 -2.27 -13.32 19.57
C LEU A 66 -3.57 -12.70 19.06
N TRP A 67 -4.37 -12.08 19.93
CA TRP A 67 -5.54 -11.30 19.53
C TRP A 67 -5.18 -10.16 18.57
N SER A 68 -4.10 -9.42 18.87
CA SER A 68 -3.59 -8.38 17.98
C SER A 68 -3.13 -8.91 16.63
N GLN A 69 -2.65 -10.16 16.54
CA GLN A 69 -2.32 -10.82 15.26
C GLN A 69 -3.57 -11.30 14.54
N GLN A 70 -4.55 -11.90 15.23
CA GLN A 70 -5.85 -12.31 14.67
C GLN A 70 -6.56 -11.12 14.02
N ALA A 71 -6.59 -9.96 14.70
CA ALA A 71 -7.16 -8.73 14.17
C ALA A 71 -6.37 -8.19 12.95
N LYS A 72 -5.03 -8.19 12.98
CA LYS A 72 -4.18 -7.77 11.84
C LYS A 72 -4.31 -8.66 10.61
N LEU A 73 -4.63 -9.94 10.80
CA LEU A 73 -4.87 -10.91 9.73
C LEU A 73 -6.34 -10.94 9.26
N PHE A 74 -7.20 -10.05 9.80
CA PHE A 74 -8.63 -9.99 9.50
C PHE A 74 -9.37 -11.32 9.74
N TRP A 75 -8.93 -12.10 10.74
CA TRP A 75 -9.50 -13.38 11.16
C TRP A 75 -10.62 -13.23 12.20
N TYR A 76 -11.30 -12.08 12.18
CA TYR A 76 -12.27 -11.62 13.18
C TYR A 76 -13.31 -10.74 12.49
N ALA A 77 -14.59 -10.95 12.80
CA ALA A 77 -15.73 -10.30 12.14
C ALA A 77 -16.56 -9.42 13.09
N GLN A 78 -16.15 -9.27 14.35
CA GLN A 78 -16.95 -8.63 15.42
C GLN A 78 -18.24 -9.39 15.75
N GLU A 79 -18.24 -10.70 15.55
CA GLU A 79 -19.34 -11.59 15.97
C GLU A 79 -19.09 -12.15 17.38
N GLU A 80 -20.12 -12.79 17.95
CA GLU A 80 -20.01 -13.48 19.24
C GLU A 80 -19.11 -14.72 19.13
N ASP A 81 -18.57 -15.17 20.28
CA ASP A 81 -17.70 -16.36 20.38
C ASP A 81 -16.32 -16.27 19.67
N GLU A 82 -15.91 -15.09 19.19
CA GLU A 82 -14.62 -14.90 18.50
C GLU A 82 -13.50 -14.38 19.43
N GLY A 83 -12.34 -15.07 19.41
CA GLY A 83 -11.10 -14.60 20.02
C GLY A 83 -10.10 -15.69 20.38
N VAL A 84 -9.24 -15.38 21.35
CA VAL A 84 -8.13 -16.24 21.82
C VAL A 84 -8.33 -16.61 23.28
N VAL A 85 -8.06 -17.87 23.62
CA VAL A 85 -8.10 -18.40 25.00
C VAL A 85 -6.78 -19.12 25.31
N ILE A 86 -6.14 -18.78 26.44
CA ILE A 86 -4.89 -19.39 26.91
C ILE A 86 -5.07 -19.92 28.33
N LYS A 87 -4.56 -21.13 28.58
CA LYS A 87 -4.57 -21.76 29.89
C LYS A 87 -3.38 -21.33 30.76
N GLN A 88 -3.67 -20.60 31.83
CA GLN A 88 -2.68 -20.25 32.86
C GLN A 88 -2.32 -21.48 33.72
N SER A 89 -3.34 -22.16 34.27
CA SER A 89 -3.13 -23.24 35.24
C SER A 89 -4.25 -24.30 35.18
N ARG A 90 -4.33 -25.20 36.17
CA ARG A 90 -5.35 -26.26 36.18
C ARG A 90 -6.74 -25.67 36.48
N GLY A 91 -7.49 -25.35 35.43
CA GLY A 91 -8.83 -24.76 35.53
C GLY A 91 -8.85 -23.23 35.47
N SER A 92 -7.69 -22.57 35.32
CA SER A 92 -7.62 -21.13 35.07
C SER A 92 -7.23 -20.86 33.62
N TYR A 93 -8.02 -20.01 32.96
CA TYR A 93 -7.84 -19.58 31.58
C TYR A 93 -8.01 -18.05 31.51
N VAL A 94 -7.29 -17.43 30.59
CA VAL A 94 -7.42 -16.02 30.22
C VAL A 94 -7.86 -15.92 28.76
N CYS A 95 -8.64 -14.90 28.42
CA CYS A 95 -9.12 -14.68 27.06
C CYS A 95 -8.95 -13.24 26.59
N CYS A 96 -8.95 -13.04 25.28
CA CYS A 96 -9.06 -11.74 24.64
C CYS A 96 -9.90 -11.91 23.35
N PRO A 97 -10.96 -11.11 23.15
CA PRO A 97 -11.37 -9.94 23.95
C PRO A 97 -11.98 -10.35 25.31
N PRO A 98 -12.05 -9.44 26.31
CA PRO A 98 -12.51 -9.79 27.66
C PRO A 98 -13.96 -10.27 27.74
N ASP A 99 -14.80 -9.80 26.81
CA ASP A 99 -16.21 -10.18 26.70
C ASP A 99 -16.43 -11.54 26.01
N LEU A 100 -15.36 -12.27 25.68
CA LEU A 100 -15.41 -13.68 25.26
C LEU A 100 -15.74 -14.63 26.43
N CYS A 101 -15.55 -14.16 27.68
CA CYS A 101 -15.89 -14.90 28.89
C CYS A 101 -17.41 -14.85 29.17
N ARG A 102 -18.19 -15.53 28.33
CA ARG A 102 -19.65 -15.66 28.44
C ARG A 102 -20.06 -17.09 28.81
N PRO A 103 -21.12 -17.27 29.63
CA PRO A 103 -21.66 -18.60 29.94
C PRO A 103 -22.07 -19.34 28.66
N ASP A 104 -21.78 -20.64 28.60
CA ASP A 104 -22.12 -21.54 27.50
C ASP A 104 -21.50 -21.17 26.12
N GLY A 105 -20.60 -20.18 26.09
CA GLY A 105 -19.89 -19.73 24.89
C GLY A 105 -18.54 -20.42 24.63
N PHE A 106 -17.77 -19.86 23.71
CA PHE A 106 -16.47 -20.38 23.28
C PHE A 106 -15.47 -20.57 24.43
N PHE A 107 -15.44 -19.65 25.42
CA PHE A 107 -14.54 -19.75 26.57
C PHE A 107 -14.79 -21.02 27.40
N ASP A 108 -16.04 -21.33 27.71
CA ASP A 108 -16.43 -22.53 28.44
C ASP A 108 -16.17 -23.80 27.61
N ALA A 109 -16.46 -23.75 26.31
CA ALA A 109 -16.21 -24.83 25.37
C ALA A 109 -14.71 -25.19 25.28
N ILE A 110 -13.81 -24.20 25.19
CA ILE A 110 -12.35 -24.41 25.23
C ILE A 110 -11.89 -24.89 26.60
N SER A 111 -12.45 -24.36 27.69
CA SER A 111 -12.14 -24.78 29.05
C SER A 111 -12.45 -26.27 29.28
N ALA A 112 -13.58 -26.75 28.75
CA ALA A 112 -14.01 -28.15 28.76
C ALA A 112 -13.20 -29.03 27.77
N LEU A 113 -12.85 -28.50 26.59
CA LEU A 113 -11.91 -29.13 25.65
C LEU A 113 -10.51 -29.31 26.28
N ASN A 114 -10.14 -28.48 27.26
CA ASN A 114 -8.98 -28.66 28.16
C ASN A 114 -7.63 -28.59 27.43
N VAL A 115 -7.55 -27.80 26.35
CA VAL A 115 -6.32 -27.49 25.59
C VAL A 115 -5.51 -26.37 26.24
N LYS A 116 -4.24 -26.18 25.81
CA LYS A 116 -3.36 -25.13 26.36
C LYS A 116 -3.61 -23.75 25.77
N SER A 117 -3.88 -23.70 24.48
CA SER A 117 -4.18 -22.46 23.77
C SER A 117 -5.13 -22.74 22.60
N ALA A 118 -6.08 -21.84 22.36
CA ALA A 118 -7.00 -21.91 21.24
C ALA A 118 -7.33 -20.51 20.70
N MET A 119 -7.70 -20.46 19.42
CA MET A 119 -8.03 -19.23 18.70
C MET A 119 -9.10 -19.52 17.64
N THR A 120 -10.05 -18.61 17.47
CA THR A 120 -10.99 -18.62 16.34
C THR A 120 -10.38 -17.97 15.11
N VAL A 121 -10.78 -18.44 13.93
CA VAL A 121 -10.41 -17.89 12.63
C VAL A 121 -11.69 -17.75 11.81
N ASN A 122 -12.10 -16.50 11.57
CA ASN A 122 -13.23 -16.19 10.70
C ASN A 122 -12.74 -15.54 9.42
N THR A 123 -12.94 -16.20 8.28
CA THR A 123 -12.68 -15.63 6.96
C THR A 123 -13.81 -15.97 6.00
N ARG A 124 -13.97 -15.17 4.94
CA ARG A 124 -15.01 -15.43 3.92
C ARG A 124 -14.86 -16.81 3.27
N LEU A 125 -13.63 -17.31 3.16
CA LEU A 125 -13.32 -18.65 2.67
C LEU A 125 -13.94 -19.74 3.55
N ILE A 126 -13.74 -19.66 4.86
CA ILE A 126 -14.24 -20.64 5.83
C ILE A 126 -15.77 -20.64 5.85
N ARG A 127 -16.41 -19.46 5.86
CA ARG A 127 -17.87 -19.36 5.79
C ARG A 127 -18.45 -19.99 4.53
N LEU A 128 -17.86 -19.74 3.37
CA LEU A 128 -18.29 -20.34 2.09
C LEU A 128 -18.11 -21.86 2.07
N LEU A 129 -16.98 -22.36 2.58
CA LEU A 129 -16.69 -23.79 2.64
C LEU A 129 -17.69 -24.55 3.52
N ILE A 130 -18.06 -23.97 4.68
CA ILE A 130 -19.07 -24.54 5.58
C ILE A 130 -20.46 -24.49 4.93
N GLN A 131 -20.85 -23.35 4.35
CA GLN A 131 -22.15 -23.19 3.69
C GLN A 131 -22.36 -24.13 2.50
N GLY A 132 -21.29 -24.57 1.84
CA GLY A 132 -21.33 -25.52 0.72
C GLY A 132 -21.21 -27.00 1.09
N SER A 133 -21.16 -27.36 2.38
CA SER A 133 -20.81 -28.72 2.82
C SER A 133 -21.77 -29.31 3.87
N ASP A 134 -22.64 -30.22 3.44
CA ASP A 134 -23.45 -31.08 4.33
C ASP A 134 -22.63 -32.20 5.03
N GLN A 135 -21.30 -32.24 4.85
CA GLN A 135 -20.45 -33.30 5.41
C GLN A 135 -20.01 -33.02 6.85
N SER A 136 -20.03 -34.05 7.70
CA SER A 136 -19.52 -34.01 9.08
C SER A 136 -17.99 -33.92 9.20
N SER A 137 -17.26 -34.02 8.08
CA SER A 137 -15.83 -33.73 8.03
C SER A 137 -15.39 -33.30 6.64
N ILE A 138 -14.54 -32.29 6.54
CA ILE A 138 -14.02 -31.74 5.30
C ILE A 138 -12.55 -32.21 5.11
N PRO A 139 -12.18 -32.81 3.97
CA PRO A 139 -10.80 -33.13 3.65
C PRO A 139 -10.04 -31.85 3.31
N ILE A 140 -8.94 -31.57 4.01
CA ILE A 140 -8.14 -30.33 3.84
C ILE A 140 -6.86 -30.61 3.05
N SER A 141 -6.23 -31.75 3.29
CA SER A 141 -5.09 -32.25 2.51
C SER A 141 -5.08 -33.78 2.57
N GLY A 142 -4.27 -34.45 1.75
CA GLY A 142 -4.40 -35.89 1.46
C GLY A 142 -4.38 -36.88 2.65
N LYS A 143 -4.05 -36.43 3.87
CA LYS A 143 -4.22 -37.21 5.11
C LYS A 143 -4.98 -36.48 6.24
N LEU A 144 -5.29 -35.19 6.09
CA LEU A 144 -5.96 -34.38 7.11
C LEU A 144 -7.42 -34.14 6.73
N ARG A 145 -8.33 -34.69 7.54
CA ARG A 145 -9.76 -34.33 7.52
C ARG A 145 -10.08 -33.59 8.81
N LEU A 146 -10.68 -32.41 8.72
CA LEU A 146 -11.17 -31.67 9.89
C LEU A 146 -12.66 -31.94 10.06
N GLN A 147 -13.08 -32.19 11.30
CA GLN A 147 -14.48 -32.31 11.69
C GLN A 147 -15.25 -30.99 11.52
N VAL A 148 -16.53 -31.10 11.17
CA VAL A 148 -17.51 -30.01 11.21
C VAL A 148 -18.44 -30.28 12.38
N LEU A 149 -18.47 -29.37 13.35
CA LEU A 149 -19.32 -29.45 14.54
C LEU A 149 -20.55 -28.54 14.33
N PRO A 150 -21.75 -28.92 14.83
CA PRO A 150 -22.94 -28.08 14.71
C PRO A 150 -22.76 -26.70 15.34
N ASP A 151 -22.25 -26.68 16.58
CA ASP A 151 -22.03 -25.50 17.41
C ASP A 151 -20.86 -25.71 18.39
N VAL A 152 -20.51 -24.66 19.14
CA VAL A 152 -19.36 -24.66 20.08
C VAL A 152 -19.46 -25.69 21.22
N SER A 153 -20.66 -26.10 21.65
CA SER A 153 -20.82 -27.05 22.77
C SER A 153 -20.20 -28.43 22.49
N TYR A 154 -20.15 -28.80 21.20
CA TYR A 154 -19.57 -30.06 20.73
C TYR A 154 -18.03 -30.08 20.79
N LEU A 155 -17.35 -28.93 20.94
CA LEU A 155 -15.88 -28.86 21.03
C LEU A 155 -15.33 -29.77 22.13
N SER A 156 -15.99 -29.84 23.29
CA SER A 156 -15.59 -30.68 24.42
C SER A 156 -15.42 -32.18 24.08
N ARG A 157 -16.13 -32.66 23.04
CA ARG A 157 -16.17 -34.06 22.59
C ARG A 157 -15.44 -34.29 21.26
N CYS A 158 -14.80 -33.27 20.71
CA CYS A 158 -14.19 -33.30 19.38
C CYS A 158 -12.90 -34.14 19.31
N ALA A 159 -12.48 -34.50 18.11
CA ALA A 159 -11.23 -35.19 17.82
C ALA A 159 -10.00 -34.29 18.07
N LYS A 160 -9.55 -34.20 19.32
CA LYS A 160 -8.48 -33.30 19.78
C LYS A 160 -7.17 -33.39 18.99
N HIS A 161 -6.87 -34.55 18.41
CA HIS A 161 -5.66 -34.81 17.61
C HIS A 161 -5.63 -34.09 16.25
N GLN A 162 -6.75 -33.53 15.79
CA GLN A 162 -6.81 -32.77 14.54
C GLN A 162 -6.25 -31.34 14.68
N SER A 163 -6.08 -30.85 15.92
CA SER A 163 -5.68 -29.47 16.24
C SER A 163 -6.57 -28.36 15.67
N ALA A 164 -7.70 -28.70 15.05
CA ALA A 164 -8.71 -27.77 14.59
C ALA A 164 -10.10 -28.43 14.41
N ALA A 165 -11.15 -27.61 14.33
CA ALA A 165 -12.53 -27.99 14.01
C ALA A 165 -13.29 -26.82 13.40
N PHE A 166 -14.17 -27.07 12.42
CA PHE A 166 -15.13 -26.07 11.96
C PHE A 166 -16.37 -26.05 12.86
N ILE A 167 -16.95 -24.86 13.04
CA ILE A 167 -18.19 -24.63 13.79
C ILE A 167 -19.24 -24.12 12.79
N ALA A 168 -20.30 -24.89 12.58
CA ALA A 168 -21.21 -24.71 11.44
C ALA A 168 -22.14 -23.50 11.59
N ASP A 169 -22.77 -23.33 12.76
CA ASP A 169 -23.71 -22.24 13.03
C ASP A 169 -23.05 -20.85 13.01
N ARG A 170 -21.83 -20.74 13.56
CA ARG A 170 -21.00 -19.52 13.55
C ARG A 170 -20.23 -19.31 12.24
N GLY A 171 -19.99 -20.37 11.46
CA GLY A 171 -19.20 -20.29 10.23
C GLY A 171 -17.70 -20.03 10.45
N ILE A 172 -17.14 -20.48 11.58
CA ILE A 172 -15.74 -20.22 11.98
C ILE A 172 -14.90 -21.51 12.03
N LEU A 173 -13.58 -21.35 11.97
CA LEU A 173 -12.60 -22.40 12.25
C LEU A 173 -12.01 -22.17 13.64
N VAL A 174 -12.03 -23.17 14.50
CA VAL A 174 -11.33 -23.15 15.79
C VAL A 174 -10.02 -23.92 15.64
N VAL A 175 -8.91 -23.32 16.08
CA VAL A 175 -7.56 -23.90 16.02
C VAL A 175 -6.98 -23.96 17.43
N TRP A 176 -6.31 -25.06 17.81
CA TRP A 176 -5.64 -25.20 19.11
C TRP A 176 -4.25 -25.82 19.01
N ASP A 177 -3.38 -25.43 19.94
CA ASP A 177 -2.00 -25.91 20.06
C ASP A 177 -1.57 -26.03 21.54
N ASP A 178 -0.54 -26.84 21.79
CA ASP A 178 0.08 -26.95 23.11
C ASP A 178 1.00 -25.76 23.43
N GLN A 179 1.54 -25.08 22.40
CA GLN A 179 2.31 -23.84 22.53
C GLN A 179 1.57 -22.67 21.85
N PRO A 180 1.26 -21.57 22.56
CA PRO A 180 0.47 -20.47 22.00
C PRO A 180 1.15 -19.78 20.80
N GLU A 181 2.48 -19.71 20.77
CA GLU A 181 3.26 -19.18 19.65
C GLU A 181 3.02 -19.89 18.31
N ASN A 182 2.54 -21.13 18.32
CA ASN A 182 2.27 -21.90 17.10
C ASN A 182 0.90 -21.60 16.47
N LEU A 183 -0.03 -20.97 17.21
CA LEU A 183 -1.43 -20.82 16.77
C LEU A 183 -1.56 -20.07 15.44
N ILE A 184 -0.83 -18.97 15.26
CA ILE A 184 -0.85 -18.19 14.01
C ILE A 184 -0.31 -19.01 12.84
N SER A 185 0.87 -19.60 12.99
CA SER A 185 1.50 -20.44 11.96
C SER A 185 0.64 -21.64 11.56
N ARG A 186 -0.04 -22.26 12.54
CA ARG A 186 -0.98 -23.38 12.32
C ARG A 186 -2.22 -22.92 11.56
N ALA A 187 -2.83 -21.80 11.97
CA ALA A 187 -4.00 -21.25 11.30
C ALA A 187 -3.69 -20.86 9.84
N GLN A 188 -2.55 -20.19 9.57
CA GLN A 188 -2.10 -19.88 8.20
C GLN A 188 -1.87 -21.15 7.36
N ALA A 189 -1.28 -22.20 7.94
CA ALA A 189 -1.06 -23.46 7.23
C ALA A 189 -2.38 -24.20 6.88
N LEU A 190 -3.38 -24.13 7.77
CA LEU A 190 -4.72 -24.66 7.52
C LEU A 190 -5.45 -23.84 6.46
N GLU A 191 -5.45 -22.50 6.57
CA GLU A 191 -6.05 -21.58 5.59
C GLU A 191 -5.48 -21.80 4.19
N LYS A 192 -4.14 -21.88 4.06
CA LYS A 192 -3.49 -22.19 2.79
C LYS A 192 -3.92 -23.56 2.25
N SER A 193 -3.98 -24.59 3.11
CA SER A 193 -4.39 -25.92 2.68
C SER A 193 -5.86 -25.96 2.23
N ILE A 194 -6.74 -25.16 2.85
CA ILE A 194 -8.14 -24.98 2.42
C ILE A 194 -8.20 -24.30 1.04
N MET A 195 -7.42 -23.25 0.82
CA MET A 195 -7.31 -22.60 -0.50
C MET A 195 -6.85 -23.58 -1.57
N ASP A 196 -5.75 -24.31 -1.33
CA ASP A 196 -5.20 -25.30 -2.24
C ASP A 196 -6.24 -26.42 -2.53
N MET A 197 -7.02 -26.85 -1.55
CA MET A 197 -8.08 -27.85 -1.71
C MET A 197 -9.24 -27.35 -2.58
N ILE A 198 -9.78 -26.14 -2.31
CA ILE A 198 -10.86 -25.56 -3.11
C ILE A 198 -10.43 -25.36 -4.57
N TRP A 199 -9.18 -24.93 -4.79
CA TRP A 199 -8.64 -24.74 -6.13
C TRP A 199 -8.51 -26.05 -6.92
N ASN A 200 -8.21 -27.16 -6.23
CA ASN A 200 -8.10 -28.49 -6.84
C ASN A 200 -9.43 -29.24 -6.98
N MET A 201 -10.47 -28.91 -6.20
CA MET A 201 -11.79 -29.53 -6.35
C MET A 201 -12.47 -29.15 -7.67
N ASN A 202 -12.26 -27.91 -8.15
CA ASN A 202 -12.80 -27.46 -9.43
C ASN A 202 -12.21 -28.24 -10.62
N THR A 203 -10.93 -28.64 -10.55
CA THR A 203 -10.29 -29.45 -11.60
C THR A 203 -10.77 -30.89 -11.64
N GLU A 204 -11.17 -31.51 -10.52
CA GLU A 204 -11.68 -32.89 -10.52
C GLU A 204 -13.13 -33.00 -11.01
N GLN A 205 -13.99 -32.03 -10.71
CA GLN A 205 -15.38 -32.03 -11.20
C GLN A 205 -15.45 -31.88 -12.74
N GLU A 206 -14.56 -31.09 -13.36
CA GLU A 206 -14.50 -30.95 -14.82
C GLU A 206 -14.11 -32.24 -15.58
N PHE A 207 -13.48 -33.21 -14.90
CA PHE A 207 -13.11 -34.50 -15.50
C PHE A 207 -14.24 -35.55 -15.48
N SER A 208 -15.26 -35.39 -14.63
CA SER A 208 -16.32 -36.38 -14.43
C SER A 208 -17.40 -36.33 -15.52
N GLU A 209 -17.82 -35.14 -15.95
CA GLU A 209 -18.99 -34.99 -16.84
C GLU A 209 -18.70 -35.22 -18.34
N LYS A 210 -17.44 -35.36 -18.75
CA LYS A 210 -17.08 -35.57 -20.18
C LYS A 210 -17.13 -37.04 -20.63
N GLY A 211 -18.10 -37.77 -20.09
CA GLY A 211 -18.43 -39.15 -20.42
C GLY A 211 -19.27 -39.35 -21.68
N ASN A 212 -19.53 -38.32 -22.51
CA ASN A 212 -20.02 -38.51 -23.88
C ASN A 212 -19.89 -37.27 -24.78
N LYS A 213 -19.62 -37.53 -26.06
CA LYS A 213 -19.42 -36.58 -27.17
C LYS A 213 -18.14 -35.74 -27.11
N SER A 214 -17.24 -36.10 -28.02
CA SER A 214 -16.11 -35.31 -28.47
C SER A 214 -16.52 -33.89 -28.90
N ASN A 215 -16.10 -32.90 -28.11
CA ASN A 215 -15.68 -31.59 -28.58
C ASN A 215 -14.47 -31.20 -27.74
N GLY A 216 -13.39 -30.78 -28.39
CA GLY A 216 -12.10 -30.58 -27.73
C GLY A 216 -12.19 -29.58 -26.57
N VAL A 217 -11.56 -29.92 -25.45
CA VAL A 217 -11.16 -28.90 -24.48
C VAL A 217 -10.13 -28.05 -25.19
N SER A 218 -10.48 -26.80 -25.52
CA SER A 218 -9.45 -25.78 -25.68
C SER A 218 -8.80 -25.60 -24.31
N VAL A 219 -7.67 -26.27 -24.11
CA VAL A 219 -6.65 -25.72 -23.22
C VAL A 219 -6.47 -24.30 -23.70
N ARG A 220 -6.85 -23.31 -22.89
CA ARG A 220 -6.43 -21.94 -23.16
C ARG A 220 -4.92 -21.96 -22.96
N GLU A 221 -4.21 -22.15 -24.07
CA GLU A 221 -2.82 -21.77 -24.19
C GLU A 221 -2.70 -20.39 -23.54
N VAL A 222 -1.80 -20.25 -22.57
CA VAL A 222 -1.45 -18.93 -22.04
C VAL A 222 -0.98 -18.14 -23.25
N ASP A 223 -1.80 -17.18 -23.68
CA ASP A 223 -1.79 -16.65 -25.05
C ASP A 223 -0.34 -16.49 -25.52
N ILE A 224 0.03 -17.29 -26.53
CA ILE A 224 1.41 -17.40 -26.98
C ILE A 224 1.95 -16.01 -27.32
N THR A 225 1.08 -15.10 -27.80
CA THR A 225 1.36 -13.68 -28.02
C THR A 225 1.81 -12.99 -26.73
N VAL A 226 1.02 -13.06 -25.66
CA VAL A 226 1.33 -12.44 -24.35
C VAL A 226 2.59 -13.06 -23.75
N THR A 227 2.70 -14.39 -23.80
CA THR A 227 3.88 -15.12 -23.30
C THR A 227 5.16 -14.72 -24.04
N ILE A 228 5.09 -14.52 -25.37
CA ILE A 228 6.22 -14.03 -26.17
C ILE A 228 6.65 -12.64 -25.73
N TRP A 229 5.72 -11.69 -25.57
CA TRP A 229 6.07 -10.31 -25.16
C TRP A 229 6.70 -10.25 -23.76
N VAL A 230 6.14 -10.98 -22.79
CA VAL A 230 6.71 -11.07 -21.43
C VAL A 230 8.08 -11.74 -21.46
N SER A 231 8.22 -12.85 -22.21
CA SER A 231 9.52 -13.54 -22.37
C SER A 231 10.56 -12.66 -23.07
N PHE A 232 10.14 -11.84 -24.05
CA PHE A 232 11.01 -10.92 -24.78
C PHE A 232 11.55 -9.83 -23.85
N PHE A 233 10.74 -9.29 -22.94
CA PHE A 233 11.23 -8.35 -21.90
C PHE A 233 12.33 -8.99 -21.04
N PHE A 234 12.13 -10.21 -20.53
CA PHE A 234 13.17 -10.89 -19.74
C PHE A 234 14.42 -11.24 -20.55
N PHE A 235 14.26 -11.59 -21.83
CA PHE A 235 15.38 -11.79 -22.75
C PHE A 235 16.15 -10.49 -23.01
N GLN A 236 15.46 -9.38 -23.26
CA GLN A 236 16.06 -8.05 -23.38
C GLN A 236 16.81 -7.65 -22.11
N ALA A 237 16.24 -7.89 -20.92
CA ALA A 237 16.90 -7.63 -19.65
C ALA A 237 18.18 -8.46 -19.48
N LEU A 238 18.16 -9.75 -19.85
CA LEU A 238 19.34 -10.62 -19.82
C LEU A 238 20.45 -10.12 -20.75
N ILE A 239 20.10 -9.81 -22.00
CA ILE A 239 21.05 -9.30 -23.00
C ILE A 239 21.56 -7.90 -22.61
N GLY A 240 20.67 -7.01 -22.13
CA GLY A 240 21.00 -5.68 -21.62
C GLY A 240 21.98 -5.73 -20.43
N ASN A 241 21.83 -6.70 -19.53
CA ASN A 241 22.79 -6.92 -18.44
C ASN A 241 24.17 -7.37 -18.96
N ILE A 242 24.22 -8.22 -20.00
CA ILE A 242 25.49 -8.62 -20.64
C ILE A 242 26.18 -7.39 -21.28
N PHE A 243 25.43 -6.54 -21.99
CA PHE A 243 25.97 -5.30 -22.55
C PHE A 243 26.39 -4.28 -21.48
N GLN A 244 25.72 -4.22 -20.33
CA GLN A 244 26.15 -3.39 -19.19
C GLN A 244 27.43 -3.92 -18.50
N MET A 245 27.66 -5.23 -18.49
CA MET A 245 28.88 -5.82 -17.90
C MET A 245 30.12 -5.71 -18.79
N PHE A 246 29.96 -5.83 -20.13
CA PHE A 246 31.08 -5.94 -21.06
C PHE A 246 31.17 -4.82 -22.12
N GLY A 247 30.11 -4.03 -22.28
CA GLY A 247 30.02 -2.93 -23.24
C GLY A 247 30.24 -1.55 -22.60
N PRO A 248 30.16 -0.46 -23.39
CA PRO A 248 30.24 0.90 -22.88
C PRO A 248 28.99 1.26 -22.07
N ILE A 249 29.21 2.00 -20.98
CA ILE A 249 28.17 2.55 -20.09
C ILE A 249 28.26 4.09 -19.93
N SER A 250 29.19 4.75 -20.62
CA SER A 250 29.41 6.21 -20.52
C SER A 250 28.21 7.03 -20.99
N GLN A 251 27.40 6.51 -21.91
CA GLN A 251 26.15 7.11 -22.38
C GLN A 251 25.15 7.34 -21.25
N VAL A 252 25.14 6.47 -20.23
CA VAL A 252 24.29 6.60 -19.03
C VAL A 252 24.65 7.82 -18.17
N GLN A 253 25.84 8.42 -18.38
CA GLN A 253 26.32 9.62 -17.69
C GLN A 253 26.18 10.90 -18.53
N SER A 254 25.59 10.82 -19.72
CA SER A 254 25.43 11.93 -20.66
C SER A 254 23.96 12.23 -20.95
N ASN A 255 23.64 13.47 -21.29
CA ASN A 255 22.28 13.85 -21.69
C ASN A 255 22.09 13.57 -23.20
N THR A 256 20.92 13.04 -23.56
CA THR A 256 20.47 12.81 -24.94
C THR A 256 19.15 13.56 -25.19
N LYS A 257 18.50 13.34 -26.34
CA LYS A 257 17.18 13.91 -26.62
C LYS A 257 16.11 13.47 -25.61
N TYR A 258 16.14 12.20 -25.23
CA TYR A 258 15.12 11.52 -24.39
C TYR A 258 15.61 11.21 -22.97
N TYR A 259 16.88 11.48 -22.64
CA TYR A 259 17.48 11.10 -21.35
C TYR A 259 18.29 12.25 -20.74
N SER A 260 18.11 12.53 -19.46
CA SER A 260 18.90 13.49 -18.70
C SER A 260 19.57 12.79 -17.51
N SER A 261 20.89 12.57 -17.59
CA SER A 261 21.70 12.08 -16.47
C SER A 261 22.23 13.19 -15.58
N LEU A 262 22.39 14.39 -16.11
CA LEU A 262 22.97 15.54 -15.44
C LEU A 262 21.87 16.54 -15.05
N PRO A 263 21.91 17.13 -13.85
CA PRO A 263 20.97 18.17 -13.44
C PRO A 263 20.93 19.32 -14.46
N PRO A 264 19.75 19.93 -14.68
CA PRO A 264 19.59 21.03 -15.60
C PRO A 264 20.28 22.30 -15.06
N LYS A 265 20.56 23.25 -15.96
CA LYS A 265 20.95 24.59 -15.53
C LYS A 265 19.73 25.29 -14.94
N ARG A 266 19.72 25.45 -13.61
CA ARG A 266 18.65 26.13 -12.88
C ARG A 266 18.37 27.53 -13.42
N LEU A 267 17.09 27.89 -13.51
CA LEU A 267 16.64 29.24 -13.83
C LEU A 267 17.13 30.22 -12.75
N MET A 268 17.49 31.44 -13.17
CA MET A 268 17.96 32.49 -12.26
C MET A 268 17.42 33.85 -12.70
N GLY A 269 16.97 34.67 -11.74
CA GLY A 269 16.70 36.09 -11.96
C GLY A 269 15.42 36.45 -12.72
N GLY A 270 14.40 35.58 -12.70
CA GLY A 270 13.07 35.85 -13.27
C GLY A 270 11.96 35.17 -12.47
N PRO A 271 10.68 35.45 -12.78
CA PRO A 271 9.55 34.76 -12.15
C PRO A 271 9.64 33.25 -12.47
N LEU A 272 9.52 32.43 -11.43
CA LEU A 272 9.52 30.98 -11.58
C LEU A 272 8.09 30.48 -11.89
N PRO A 273 7.91 29.49 -12.80
CA PRO A 273 6.59 28.97 -13.18
C PRO A 273 5.77 28.44 -12.01
N HIS A 274 4.43 28.49 -12.10
CA HIS A 274 3.56 27.86 -11.12
C HIS A 274 3.56 26.34 -11.30
N VAL A 275 3.66 25.58 -10.20
CA VAL A 275 3.61 24.10 -10.23
C VAL A 275 2.42 23.59 -9.42
N THR A 276 1.53 22.85 -10.08
CA THR A 276 0.45 22.13 -9.39
C THR A 276 0.88 20.70 -9.11
N ILE A 277 0.83 20.27 -7.85
CA ILE A 277 1.09 18.88 -7.49
C ILE A 277 -0.25 18.14 -7.54
N GLN A 278 -0.49 17.39 -8.62
CA GLN A 278 -1.71 16.62 -8.83
C GLN A 278 -1.56 15.22 -8.24
N CYS A 279 -2.51 14.84 -7.38
CA CYS A 279 -2.49 13.58 -6.65
C CYS A 279 -3.88 12.91 -6.69
N PRO A 280 -4.13 11.93 -7.58
CA PRO A 280 -5.31 11.08 -7.48
C PRO A 280 -5.26 10.23 -6.20
N VAL A 281 -6.41 10.15 -5.53
CA VAL A 281 -6.65 9.36 -4.32
C VAL A 281 -7.95 8.58 -4.51
N TYR A 282 -8.04 7.39 -3.91
CA TYR A 282 -9.25 6.57 -3.82
C TYR A 282 -9.41 6.03 -2.39
N LYS A 283 -8.97 4.81 -2.09
CA LYS A 283 -9.21 4.13 -0.80
C LYS A 283 -8.09 4.30 0.24
N GLU A 284 -7.09 5.09 -0.07
CA GLU A 284 -5.89 5.24 0.74
C GLU A 284 -6.19 5.93 2.07
N GLY A 285 -5.53 5.46 3.13
CA GLY A 285 -5.74 5.96 4.49
C GLY A 285 -5.13 7.34 4.70
N LEU A 286 -5.88 8.22 5.37
CA LEU A 286 -5.45 9.60 5.64
C LEU A 286 -4.10 9.64 6.36
N GLN A 287 -3.98 8.94 7.49
CA GLN A 287 -2.79 8.99 8.34
C GLN A 287 -1.65 8.08 7.87
N SER A 288 -1.96 6.97 7.20
CA SER A 288 -0.96 5.99 6.76
C SER A 288 -0.32 6.31 5.42
N VAL A 289 -1.04 6.99 4.52
CA VAL A 289 -0.64 7.19 3.13
C VAL A 289 -0.65 8.68 2.76
N ILE A 290 -1.82 9.32 2.83
CA ILE A 290 -2.04 10.67 2.29
C ILE A 290 -1.22 11.74 3.04
N ALA A 291 -1.32 11.79 4.38
CA ALA A 291 -0.63 12.81 5.16
C ALA A 291 0.92 12.71 5.05
N PRO A 292 1.55 11.52 5.17
CA PRO A 292 2.96 11.34 4.86
C PRO A 292 3.39 11.82 3.45
N THR A 293 2.55 11.64 2.43
CA THR A 293 2.77 12.13 1.07
C THR A 293 2.70 13.66 1.02
N VAL A 294 1.65 14.25 1.60
CA VAL A 294 1.47 15.71 1.75
C VAL A 294 2.65 16.37 2.47
N PHE A 295 3.17 15.78 3.56
CA PHE A 295 4.34 16.32 4.25
C PHE A 295 5.61 16.31 3.38
N SER A 296 5.82 15.25 2.58
CA SER A 296 6.93 15.19 1.62
C SER A 296 6.80 16.26 0.54
N ILE A 297 5.59 16.51 0.05
CA ILE A 297 5.30 17.52 -0.97
C ILE A 297 5.47 18.92 -0.40
N LYS A 298 4.95 19.20 0.80
CA LYS A 298 5.09 20.50 1.46
C LYS A 298 6.55 20.88 1.66
N ALA A 299 7.42 19.93 2.03
CA ALA A 299 8.87 20.17 2.10
C ALA A 299 9.49 20.56 0.74
N ALA A 300 8.98 20.01 -0.37
CA ALA A 300 9.41 20.40 -1.72
C ALA A 300 8.85 21.77 -2.16
N ILE A 301 7.58 22.03 -1.87
CA ILE A 301 6.92 23.33 -2.11
C ILE A 301 7.65 24.44 -1.36
N SER A 302 7.88 24.31 -0.05
CA SER A 302 8.56 25.34 0.74
C SER A 302 9.99 25.62 0.26
N THR A 303 10.69 24.60 -0.27
CA THR A 303 12.00 24.79 -0.90
C THR A 303 11.89 25.63 -2.18
N TYR A 304 10.88 25.36 -3.01
CA TYR A 304 10.62 26.10 -4.25
C TYR A 304 10.12 27.54 -3.99
N GLU A 305 9.28 27.74 -2.98
CA GLU A 305 8.82 29.06 -2.54
C GLU A 305 9.96 29.94 -2.03
N MET A 306 10.89 29.37 -1.24
CA MET A 306 12.13 30.06 -0.82
C MET A 306 13.03 30.45 -2.00
N GLN A 307 12.89 29.79 -3.16
CA GLN A 307 13.60 30.11 -4.39
C GLN A 307 12.87 31.13 -5.28
N GLY A 308 11.67 31.57 -4.87
CA GLY A 308 10.82 32.51 -5.62
C GLY A 308 9.77 31.85 -6.52
N GLY A 309 9.56 30.55 -6.38
CA GLY A 309 8.49 29.80 -7.04
C GLY A 309 7.16 29.91 -6.31
N THR A 310 6.11 29.37 -6.93
CA THR A 310 4.78 29.20 -6.30
C THR A 310 4.20 27.85 -6.70
N ALA A 311 3.45 27.22 -5.80
CA ALA A 311 2.85 25.91 -6.06
C ALA A 311 1.57 25.70 -5.26
N ASN A 312 0.66 24.86 -5.77
CA ASN A 312 -0.51 24.35 -5.05
C ASN A 312 -0.53 22.81 -5.05
N ILE A 313 -1.26 22.22 -4.10
CA ILE A 313 -1.57 20.78 -4.10
C ILE A 313 -3.02 20.64 -4.57
N PHE A 314 -3.25 19.76 -5.55
CA PHE A 314 -4.57 19.42 -6.05
C PHE A 314 -4.83 17.91 -5.92
N ILE A 315 -5.67 17.53 -4.96
CA ILE A 315 -6.05 16.14 -4.74
C ILE A 315 -7.33 15.81 -5.52
N ASN A 316 -7.31 14.72 -6.29
CA ASN A 316 -8.50 14.20 -6.95
C ASN A 316 -9.00 13.03 -6.10
N ASP A 317 -9.84 13.29 -5.09
CA ASP A 317 -10.24 12.30 -4.08
C ASP A 317 -11.49 11.54 -4.52
N ASP A 318 -11.29 10.43 -5.21
CA ASP A 318 -12.38 9.54 -5.64
C ASP A 318 -13.02 8.77 -4.47
N GLY A 319 -12.39 8.78 -3.30
CA GLY A 319 -12.82 8.03 -2.12
C GLY A 319 -13.69 8.81 -1.15
N MET A 320 -13.59 10.15 -1.12
CA MET A 320 -14.17 10.95 -0.03
C MET A 320 -15.67 10.72 0.20
N GLN A 321 -16.47 10.65 -0.88
CA GLN A 321 -17.91 10.36 -0.82
C GLN A 321 -18.25 8.89 -0.50
N LEU A 322 -17.25 8.03 -0.29
CA LEU A 322 -17.41 6.61 0.08
C LEU A 322 -17.07 6.34 1.55
N LEU A 323 -16.46 7.31 2.23
CA LEU A 323 -16.07 7.23 3.64
C LEU A 323 -17.28 7.39 4.57
N SER A 324 -17.12 7.06 5.85
CA SER A 324 -18.05 7.54 6.88
C SER A 324 -18.03 9.06 6.96
N ARG A 325 -19.08 9.67 7.54
CA ARG A 325 -19.17 11.13 7.65
C ARG A 325 -18.02 11.69 8.49
N GLU A 326 -17.63 10.97 9.53
CA GLU A 326 -16.56 11.30 10.47
C GLU A 326 -15.19 11.25 9.77
N GLU A 327 -14.92 10.21 8.98
CA GLU A 327 -13.68 10.08 8.20
C GLU A 327 -13.60 11.09 7.03
N ALA A 328 -14.73 11.38 6.38
CA ALA A 328 -14.82 12.39 5.34
C ALA A 328 -14.53 13.79 5.91
N GLN A 329 -15.13 14.14 7.05
CA GLN A 329 -14.87 15.40 7.74
C GLN A 329 -13.40 15.51 8.15
N ALA A 330 -12.86 14.51 8.84
CA ALA A 330 -11.45 14.52 9.26
C ALA A 330 -10.46 14.63 8.07
N ARG A 331 -10.86 14.17 6.88
CA ARG A 331 -10.08 14.34 5.65
C ARG A 331 -10.22 15.75 5.06
N GLN A 332 -11.42 16.33 5.08
CA GLN A 332 -11.65 17.72 4.66
C GLN A 332 -10.91 18.70 5.58
N ASP A 333 -11.02 18.52 6.90
CA ASP A 333 -10.30 19.33 7.91
C ASP A 333 -8.78 19.31 7.66
N PHE A 334 -8.22 18.13 7.36
CA PHE A 334 -6.81 17.98 7.02
C PHE A 334 -6.43 18.70 5.71
N TYR A 335 -7.29 18.65 4.68
CA TYR A 335 -7.08 19.37 3.43
C TYR A 335 -7.17 20.89 3.62
N GLU A 336 -8.10 21.38 4.43
CA GLU A 336 -8.23 22.80 4.80
C GLU A 336 -6.99 23.29 5.57
N GLU A 337 -6.59 22.59 6.63
CA GLU A 337 -5.39 22.90 7.45
C GLU A 337 -4.13 23.02 6.59
N HIS A 338 -4.00 22.18 5.57
CA HIS A 338 -2.85 22.16 4.66
C HIS A 338 -3.04 23.02 3.41
N SER A 339 -4.15 23.77 3.28
CA SER A 339 -4.49 24.61 2.13
C SER A 339 -4.44 23.86 0.80
N ILE A 340 -5.04 22.68 0.77
CA ILE A 340 -5.07 21.76 -0.38
C ILE A 340 -6.37 21.98 -1.17
N GLY A 341 -6.25 22.18 -2.48
CA GLY A 341 -7.39 22.09 -3.38
C GLY A 341 -7.80 20.65 -3.58
N TRP A 342 -9.09 20.35 -3.57
CA TRP A 342 -9.57 18.99 -3.82
C TRP A 342 -10.91 18.96 -4.56
N VAL A 343 -11.11 17.88 -5.32
CA VAL A 343 -12.40 17.53 -5.95
C VAL A 343 -12.69 16.06 -5.65
N ALA A 344 -13.90 15.78 -5.19
CA ALA A 344 -14.45 14.44 -5.01
C ALA A 344 -15.75 14.29 -5.80
N ARG A 345 -15.76 13.29 -6.69
CA ARG A 345 -16.87 13.01 -7.60
C ARG A 345 -17.86 11.97 -7.05
N PRO A 346 -19.10 11.91 -7.57
CA PRO A 346 -20.14 11.02 -7.06
C PRO A 346 -19.72 9.55 -6.97
N ARG A 347 -20.28 8.84 -5.99
CA ARG A 347 -20.16 7.38 -5.85
C ARG A 347 -20.46 6.69 -7.17
N HIS A 348 -19.72 5.62 -7.47
CA HIS A 348 -20.08 4.76 -8.60
C HIS A 348 -21.38 4.00 -8.29
N ASP A 349 -22.44 4.42 -8.96
CA ASP A 349 -23.79 3.90 -8.79
C ASP A 349 -24.49 3.84 -10.15
N PRO A 350 -24.19 2.83 -10.99
CA PRO A 350 -24.72 2.72 -12.35
C PRO A 350 -26.24 2.43 -12.39
N LYS A 351 -26.88 2.21 -11.24
CA LYS A 351 -28.29 1.85 -11.11
C LYS A 351 -29.13 2.89 -10.36
N GLY A 352 -28.52 3.87 -9.70
CA GLY A 352 -29.23 4.81 -8.83
C GLY A 352 -29.77 4.17 -7.55
N GLU A 353 -29.03 3.20 -6.99
CA GLU A 353 -29.40 2.53 -5.73
C GLU A 353 -29.10 3.41 -4.49
N HIS A 354 -28.20 4.39 -4.61
CA HIS A 354 -27.70 5.24 -3.52
C HIS A 354 -27.89 6.73 -3.81
N ASN A 355 -27.73 7.16 -5.07
CA ASN A 355 -27.83 8.56 -5.49
C ASN A 355 -29.14 8.82 -6.28
N PRO A 356 -29.72 10.04 -6.22
CA PRO A 356 -30.90 10.41 -6.99
C PRO A 356 -30.70 10.31 -8.52
N VAL A 357 -29.45 10.49 -8.97
CA VAL A 357 -29.03 10.35 -10.37
C VAL A 357 -27.96 9.23 -10.45
N PRO A 358 -28.13 8.22 -11.33
CA PRO A 358 -27.11 7.19 -11.55
C PRO A 358 -25.79 7.80 -12.04
N PHE A 359 -24.66 7.33 -11.51
CA PHE A 359 -23.32 7.83 -11.87
C PHE A 359 -22.31 6.72 -12.19
N VAL A 360 -21.69 6.83 -13.37
CA VAL A 360 -20.77 5.81 -13.90
C VAL A 360 -19.33 6.33 -13.88
N ARG A 361 -18.52 5.82 -12.95
CA ARG A 361 -17.07 6.02 -12.97
C ARG A 361 -16.46 5.12 -14.04
N ARG A 362 -16.11 5.72 -15.20
CA ARG A 362 -15.58 5.05 -16.39
C ARG A 362 -14.14 4.52 -16.20
N GLY A 363 -13.72 3.62 -17.07
CA GLY A 363 -12.40 2.97 -17.04
C GLY A 363 -12.28 1.84 -16.01
N LYS A 364 -11.34 0.91 -16.24
CA LYS A 364 -11.16 -0.29 -15.41
C LYS A 364 -10.76 0.06 -13.97
N PHE A 365 -9.67 0.83 -13.83
CA PHE A 365 -9.13 1.27 -12.54
C PHE A 365 -9.61 2.66 -12.11
N LYS A 366 -10.39 3.35 -12.96
CA LYS A 366 -11.05 4.64 -12.66
C LYS A 366 -10.14 5.84 -12.35
N LYS A 367 -8.81 5.65 -12.26
CA LYS A 367 -7.77 6.70 -12.09
C LYS A 367 -7.85 7.77 -13.20
N ALA A 368 -7.74 7.36 -14.47
CA ALA A 368 -7.93 8.23 -15.63
C ALA A 368 -9.20 9.11 -15.56
N SER A 369 -10.36 8.50 -15.31
CA SER A 369 -11.64 9.22 -15.28
C SER A 369 -11.80 10.09 -14.03
N ASN A 370 -11.10 9.79 -12.93
CA ASN A 370 -11.04 10.64 -11.75
C ASN A 370 -10.28 11.94 -12.06
N MET A 371 -9.10 11.81 -12.66
CA MET A 371 -8.28 12.95 -13.08
C MET A 371 -9.01 13.80 -14.13
N ASN A 372 -9.63 13.18 -15.14
CA ASN A 372 -10.48 13.91 -16.10
C ASN A 372 -11.62 14.68 -15.43
N TYR A 373 -12.33 14.07 -14.47
CA TYR A 373 -13.44 14.73 -13.78
C TYR A 373 -12.97 15.96 -12.99
N ALA A 374 -11.86 15.83 -12.26
CA ALA A 374 -11.31 16.92 -11.47
C ALA A 374 -10.74 18.06 -12.34
N LEU A 375 -10.09 17.73 -13.46
CA LEU A 375 -9.64 18.71 -14.45
C LEU A 375 -10.82 19.41 -15.15
N TRP A 376 -11.90 18.69 -15.44
CA TRP A 376 -13.13 19.26 -15.99
C TRP A 376 -13.80 20.27 -15.03
N VAL A 377 -13.81 19.98 -13.71
CA VAL A 377 -14.23 20.95 -12.68
C VAL A 377 -13.30 22.17 -12.67
N SER A 378 -11.98 21.97 -12.66
CA SER A 378 -10.99 23.07 -12.71
C SER A 378 -11.20 23.99 -13.92
N ASN A 379 -11.37 23.42 -15.12
CA ASN A 379 -11.58 24.20 -16.34
C ASN A 379 -12.87 25.02 -16.29
N ARG A 380 -13.98 24.45 -15.81
CA ARG A 380 -15.24 25.20 -15.66
C ARG A 380 -15.13 26.36 -14.67
N VAL A 381 -14.29 26.24 -13.64
CA VAL A 381 -13.98 27.35 -12.74
C VAL A 381 -13.17 28.42 -13.47
N GLU A 382 -12.12 28.06 -14.21
CA GLU A 382 -11.36 29.02 -15.05
C GLU A 382 -12.25 29.72 -16.08
N ASP A 383 -13.10 28.98 -16.81
CA ASP A 383 -14.05 29.54 -17.78
C ASP A 383 -14.94 30.62 -17.15
N LYS A 384 -15.52 30.33 -15.97
CA LYS A 384 -16.31 31.31 -15.20
C LYS A 384 -15.49 32.51 -14.73
N MET A 385 -14.22 32.32 -14.35
CA MET A 385 -13.32 33.42 -14.00
C MET A 385 -12.92 34.28 -15.22
N MET A 386 -12.85 33.68 -16.42
CA MET A 386 -12.55 34.36 -17.68
C MET A 386 -13.75 35.09 -18.29
N GLN A 387 -14.98 34.79 -17.86
CA GLN A 387 -16.18 35.49 -18.36
C GLN A 387 -16.10 37.01 -18.15
N PRO A 388 -16.64 37.84 -19.09
CA PRO A 388 -16.57 39.29 -19.01
C PRO A 388 -17.33 39.89 -17.81
N SER A 389 -16.65 39.99 -16.67
CA SER A 389 -17.09 40.71 -15.48
C SER A 389 -16.48 42.13 -15.46
N PRO A 390 -17.19 43.16 -14.97
CA PRO A 390 -16.64 44.51 -14.81
C PRO A 390 -15.55 44.54 -13.73
N ARG A 391 -14.31 44.21 -14.11
CA ARG A 391 -13.12 44.30 -13.25
C ARG A 391 -12.79 45.80 -13.02
N PRO A 392 -12.81 46.32 -11.78
CA PRO A 392 -12.37 47.69 -11.49
C PRO A 392 -10.93 47.96 -11.92
N LEU A 393 -10.60 49.23 -12.14
CA LEU A 393 -9.26 49.73 -12.52
C LEU A 393 -8.12 49.28 -11.60
N HIS A 394 -8.44 48.95 -10.34
CA HIS A 394 -7.55 48.31 -9.40
C HIS A 394 -8.14 46.95 -9.01
N TRP A 395 -7.65 45.89 -9.67
CA TRP A 395 -7.96 44.50 -9.33
C TRP A 395 -6.93 44.00 -8.31
N ASN A 396 -7.38 43.55 -7.14
CA ASN A 396 -6.51 43.03 -6.07
C ASN A 396 -6.67 41.51 -5.88
N GLN A 397 -5.79 40.92 -5.07
CA GLN A 397 -5.77 39.47 -4.84
C GLN A 397 -7.00 38.97 -4.04
N GLU A 398 -7.62 39.83 -3.22
CA GLU A 398 -8.87 39.52 -2.50
C GLU A 398 -10.06 39.43 -3.47
N GLN A 399 -10.12 40.29 -4.48
CA GLN A 399 -11.14 40.27 -5.54
C GLN A 399 -10.96 39.06 -6.47
N GLU A 400 -9.72 38.70 -6.80
CA GLU A 400 -9.42 37.46 -7.54
C GLU A 400 -9.87 36.22 -6.73
N ALA A 401 -9.58 36.18 -5.42
CA ALA A 401 -10.00 35.10 -4.54
C ALA A 401 -11.54 35.04 -4.38
N ALA A 402 -12.21 36.18 -4.23
CA ALA A 402 -13.67 36.24 -4.16
C ALA A 402 -14.34 35.81 -5.48
N LEU A 403 -13.76 36.17 -6.63
CA LEU A 403 -14.21 35.70 -7.95
C LEU A 403 -14.02 34.18 -8.09
N TYR A 404 -12.88 33.65 -7.65
CA TYR A 404 -12.59 32.22 -7.64
C TYR A 404 -13.60 31.44 -6.77
N VAL A 405 -13.80 31.86 -5.52
CA VAL A 405 -14.75 31.21 -4.60
C VAL A 405 -16.17 31.22 -5.19
N LYS A 406 -16.60 32.35 -5.76
CA LYS A 406 -17.87 32.45 -6.46
C LYS A 406 -17.96 31.46 -7.63
N ALA A 407 -16.93 31.41 -8.50
CA ALA A 407 -16.90 30.52 -9.65
C ALA A 407 -16.96 29.03 -9.25
N LEU A 408 -16.26 28.64 -8.17
CA LEU A 408 -16.30 27.28 -7.63
C LEU A 408 -17.70 26.91 -7.11
N TYR A 409 -18.34 27.78 -6.33
CA TYR A 409 -19.71 27.55 -5.87
C TYR A 409 -20.72 27.42 -7.01
N GLU A 410 -20.62 28.25 -8.06
CA GLU A 410 -21.50 28.13 -9.23
C GLU A 410 -21.30 26.79 -9.97
N VAL A 411 -20.07 26.25 -10.06
CA VAL A 411 -19.82 24.92 -10.66
C VAL A 411 -20.45 23.80 -9.82
N ILE A 412 -20.34 23.88 -8.49
CA ILE A 412 -20.94 22.91 -7.56
C ILE A 412 -22.48 22.95 -7.63
N GLU A 413 -23.07 24.14 -7.72
CA GLU A 413 -24.53 24.33 -7.86
C GLU A 413 -25.03 23.79 -9.22
N GLU A 414 -24.32 24.06 -10.32
CA GLU A 414 -24.60 23.50 -11.65
C GLU A 414 -24.48 21.96 -11.69
N ASP A 415 -23.64 21.37 -10.84
CA ASP A 415 -23.52 19.91 -10.66
C ASP A 415 -24.54 19.34 -9.66
N GLU A 416 -25.62 20.08 -9.35
CA GLU A 416 -26.67 19.71 -8.38
C GLU A 416 -26.13 19.36 -6.98
N ASN A 417 -24.98 19.92 -6.59
CA ASN A 417 -24.21 19.59 -5.37
C ASN A 417 -23.70 18.13 -5.31
N GLN A 418 -23.66 17.42 -6.45
CA GLN A 418 -23.10 16.07 -6.54
C GLN A 418 -21.57 16.09 -6.57
N THR A 419 -20.96 17.13 -7.14
CA THR A 419 -19.54 17.44 -7.00
C THR A 419 -19.28 18.02 -5.61
N TRP A 420 -18.33 17.45 -4.87
CA TRP A 420 -17.78 18.09 -3.67
C TRP A 420 -16.40 18.64 -4.03
N ALA A 421 -16.13 19.91 -3.75
CA ALA A 421 -14.83 20.51 -4.02
C ALA A 421 -14.59 21.70 -3.09
N ASP A 422 -13.33 21.93 -2.73
CA ASP A 422 -12.89 23.10 -1.95
C ASP A 422 -11.39 23.38 -2.16
N GLY A 423 -10.87 24.45 -1.56
CA GLY A 423 -9.49 24.90 -1.68
C GLY A 423 -9.18 25.44 -3.09
N ASN A 424 -7.91 25.43 -3.51
CA ASN A 424 -7.47 25.94 -4.82
C ASN A 424 -7.28 24.82 -5.86
N VAL A 425 -8.29 24.61 -6.72
CA VAL A 425 -8.29 23.57 -7.78
C VAL A 425 -7.67 24.02 -9.10
N ARG A 426 -7.17 25.26 -9.20
CA ARG A 426 -6.59 25.83 -10.43
C ARG A 426 -5.28 25.12 -10.82
N MET A 427 -5.00 25.07 -12.13
CA MET A 427 -3.82 24.42 -12.70
C MET A 427 -2.73 25.45 -13.08
N GLY A 428 -1.47 25.15 -12.74
CA GLY A 428 -0.29 25.94 -13.10
C GLY A 428 0.30 25.64 -14.48
N ASP A 429 1.44 26.26 -14.78
CA ASP A 429 2.20 26.04 -16.03
C ASP A 429 2.67 24.58 -16.15
N PHE A 430 3.04 23.98 -15.01
CA PHE A 430 3.52 22.61 -14.90
C PHE A 430 2.75 21.83 -13.84
N ILE A 431 2.63 20.52 -14.07
CA ILE A 431 1.97 19.60 -13.16
C ILE A 431 2.98 18.56 -12.70
N LEU A 432 3.23 18.47 -11.39
CA LEU A 432 3.88 17.28 -10.82
C LEU A 432 2.80 16.25 -10.53
N LEU A 433 2.70 15.22 -11.38
CA LEU A 433 1.81 14.10 -11.16
C LEU A 433 2.50 13.04 -10.30
N ILE A 434 1.83 12.63 -9.24
CA ILE A 434 2.31 11.65 -8.25
C ILE A 434 1.18 10.69 -7.86
N ASP A 435 1.52 9.58 -7.23
CA ASP A 435 0.54 8.74 -6.55
C ASP A 435 0.43 9.11 -5.06
N SER A 436 -0.69 8.71 -4.47
CA SER A 436 -1.08 8.97 -3.09
C SER A 436 -0.07 8.49 -2.03
N ASP A 437 0.81 7.55 -2.36
CA ASP A 437 1.86 6.98 -1.49
C ASP A 437 3.29 7.43 -1.81
N THR A 438 3.44 8.38 -2.75
CA THR A 438 4.75 8.86 -3.23
C THR A 438 5.50 9.70 -2.18
N ARG A 439 6.85 9.63 -2.20
CA ARG A 439 7.74 10.65 -1.61
C ARG A 439 8.59 11.29 -2.70
N VAL A 440 8.78 12.59 -2.59
CA VAL A 440 9.50 13.41 -3.58
C VAL A 440 10.78 14.00 -2.98
N PRO A 441 11.82 14.27 -3.79
CA PRO A 441 13.00 15.01 -3.33
C PRO A 441 12.62 16.45 -2.95
N THR A 442 13.22 17.01 -1.89
CA THR A 442 12.87 18.35 -1.39
C THR A 442 13.24 19.49 -2.35
N ASP A 443 14.23 19.30 -3.24
CA ASP A 443 14.68 20.34 -4.17
C ASP A 443 14.38 19.94 -5.64
N CYS A 444 13.27 19.22 -5.86
CA CYS A 444 12.94 18.67 -7.18
C CYS A 444 12.28 19.67 -8.13
N LEU A 445 11.46 20.59 -7.61
CA LEU A 445 10.61 21.46 -8.43
C LEU A 445 11.42 22.45 -9.28
N LEU A 446 12.44 23.09 -8.72
CA LEU A 446 13.27 24.05 -9.47
C LEU A 446 14.06 23.37 -10.58
N ASP A 447 14.61 22.18 -10.36
CA ASP A 447 15.29 21.43 -11.43
C ASP A 447 14.29 21.03 -12.51
N ALA A 448 13.13 20.47 -12.15
CA ALA A 448 12.07 20.12 -13.09
C ALA A 448 11.64 21.28 -13.99
N VAL A 449 11.20 22.41 -13.42
CA VAL A 449 10.75 23.57 -14.22
C VAL A 449 11.91 24.17 -15.03
N SER A 450 13.15 24.08 -14.53
CA SER A 450 14.31 24.57 -15.26
C SER A 450 14.59 23.70 -16.49
N GLU A 451 14.50 22.38 -16.38
CA GLU A 451 14.63 21.51 -17.56
C GLU A 451 13.50 21.74 -18.56
N MET A 452 12.26 21.79 -18.10
CA MET A 452 11.08 22.00 -18.95
C MET A 452 11.10 23.38 -19.63
N THR A 453 11.58 24.42 -18.94
CA THR A 453 11.70 25.77 -19.53
C THR A 453 12.86 25.86 -20.53
N ASN A 454 14.00 25.23 -20.23
CA ASN A 454 15.14 25.16 -21.15
C ASN A 454 14.89 24.22 -22.35
N SER A 455 13.87 23.35 -22.30
CA SER A 455 13.49 22.43 -23.38
C SER A 455 11.98 22.52 -23.68
N PRO A 456 11.49 23.59 -24.35
CA PRO A 456 10.05 23.80 -24.61
C PRO A 456 9.34 22.62 -25.28
N GLN A 457 10.05 21.88 -26.14
CA GLN A 457 9.54 20.70 -26.83
C GLN A 457 9.30 19.47 -25.93
N VAL A 458 9.75 19.49 -24.67
CA VAL A 458 9.44 18.44 -23.69
C VAL A 458 8.06 18.73 -23.08
N ALA A 459 7.16 17.76 -23.20
CA ALA A 459 5.84 17.80 -22.60
C ALA A 459 5.76 16.96 -21.32
N ILE A 460 6.55 15.88 -21.21
CA ILE A 460 6.64 15.04 -20.00
C ILE A 460 8.11 14.82 -19.64
N LEU A 461 8.43 15.05 -18.38
CA LEU A 461 9.70 14.69 -17.74
C LEU A 461 9.44 13.63 -16.66
N GLN A 462 9.65 12.37 -17.01
CA GLN A 462 9.49 11.20 -16.15
C GLN A 462 10.74 11.02 -15.27
N TYR A 463 10.59 10.87 -13.95
CA TYR A 463 11.69 10.49 -13.07
C TYR A 463 11.73 8.98 -12.83
N SER A 464 12.91 8.46 -12.49
CA SER A 464 13.05 7.12 -11.92
C SER A 464 12.50 7.10 -10.48
N SER A 465 11.54 6.22 -10.20
CA SER A 465 11.08 5.95 -8.84
C SER A 465 11.81 4.75 -8.24
N ARG A 466 12.00 4.76 -6.92
CA ARG A 466 12.52 3.61 -6.15
C ARG A 466 11.49 3.14 -5.13
N VAL A 467 11.34 1.83 -5.00
CA VAL A 467 10.41 1.22 -4.03
C VAL A 467 10.75 1.60 -2.60
N MET A 468 9.72 1.97 -1.84
CA MET A 468 9.74 2.23 -0.40
C MET A 468 9.22 1.03 0.37
N ASN A 469 10.14 0.18 0.84
CA ASN A 469 9.80 -0.94 1.69
C ASN A 469 9.28 -0.45 3.06
N VAL A 470 8.06 -0.87 3.40
CA VAL A 470 7.42 -0.69 4.72
C VAL A 470 7.69 -1.89 5.62
N THR A 471 7.77 -3.10 5.06
CA THR A 471 8.15 -4.33 5.78
C THR A 471 9.48 -4.89 5.25
N LYS A 472 9.71 -6.19 5.44
CA LYS A 472 10.84 -6.94 4.85
C LYS A 472 10.38 -8.32 4.37
N SER A 473 9.12 -8.43 3.94
CA SER A 473 8.54 -9.71 3.50
C SER A 473 9.23 -10.24 2.24
N TYR A 474 9.18 -11.56 2.00
CA TYR A 474 9.75 -12.13 0.76
C TYR A 474 9.09 -11.54 -0.49
N PHE A 475 7.77 -11.35 -0.46
CA PHE A 475 7.00 -10.77 -1.55
C PHE A 475 7.43 -9.33 -1.84
N GLU A 476 7.45 -8.47 -0.83
CA GLU A 476 7.83 -7.06 -0.95
C GLU A 476 9.28 -6.91 -1.44
N ASN A 477 10.21 -7.72 -0.92
CA ASN A 477 11.59 -7.76 -1.42
C ASN A 477 11.66 -8.23 -2.89
N GLY A 478 10.80 -9.16 -3.30
CA GLY A 478 10.67 -9.63 -4.69
C GLY A 478 10.16 -8.54 -5.63
N ILE A 479 9.09 -7.83 -5.27
CA ILE A 479 8.56 -6.68 -6.01
C ILE A 479 9.61 -5.56 -6.05
N THR A 480 10.26 -5.26 -4.92
CA THR A 480 11.39 -4.31 -4.84
C THR A 480 12.49 -4.64 -5.85
N PHE A 481 12.92 -5.90 -5.92
CA PHE A 481 13.92 -6.34 -6.89
C PHE A 481 13.42 -6.18 -8.33
N PHE A 482 12.18 -6.61 -8.62
CA PHE A 482 11.60 -6.53 -9.96
C PHE A 482 11.46 -5.08 -10.44
N THR A 483 10.90 -4.17 -9.64
CA THR A 483 10.76 -2.75 -9.97
C THR A 483 12.12 -2.08 -10.18
N ASN A 484 13.11 -2.34 -9.31
CA ASN A 484 14.46 -1.82 -9.50
C ASN A 484 15.13 -2.36 -10.78
N MET A 485 14.89 -3.63 -11.14
CA MET A 485 15.36 -4.21 -12.39
C MET A 485 14.71 -3.51 -13.60
N VAL A 486 13.38 -3.31 -13.58
CA VAL A 486 12.63 -2.60 -14.63
C VAL A 486 13.20 -1.20 -14.84
N TYR A 487 13.30 -0.37 -13.80
CA TYR A 487 13.87 0.98 -13.90
C TYR A 487 15.34 0.99 -14.35
N THR A 488 16.13 -0.03 -13.99
CA THR A 488 17.52 -0.18 -14.49
C THR A 488 17.55 -0.43 -16.00
N GLN A 489 16.70 -1.33 -16.51
CA GLN A 489 16.63 -1.59 -17.96
C GLN A 489 16.09 -0.38 -18.72
N ILE A 490 15.03 0.29 -18.22
CA ILE A 490 14.49 1.52 -18.78
C ILE A 490 15.58 2.60 -18.89
N LYS A 491 16.29 2.87 -17.78
CA LYS A 491 17.38 3.84 -17.74
C LYS A 491 18.49 3.53 -18.76
N TYR A 492 18.86 2.26 -18.89
CA TYR A 492 19.87 1.85 -19.87
C TYR A 492 19.37 1.99 -21.32
N ALA A 493 18.15 1.57 -21.64
CA ALA A 493 17.59 1.64 -22.99
C ALA A 493 17.53 3.09 -23.51
N ILE A 494 16.94 4.00 -22.73
CA ILE A 494 16.76 5.42 -23.13
C ILE A 494 18.12 6.14 -23.22
N ALA A 495 19.07 5.80 -22.36
CA ALA A 495 20.45 6.31 -22.46
C ALA A 495 21.16 5.86 -23.75
N ASN A 496 20.75 4.73 -24.35
CA ASN A 496 21.21 4.26 -25.66
C ASN A 496 20.37 4.82 -26.84
N GLY A 497 19.44 5.74 -26.59
CA GLY A 497 18.68 6.46 -27.62
C GLY A 497 17.24 5.99 -27.82
N ASP A 498 16.75 5.05 -27.00
CA ASP A 498 15.34 4.66 -27.00
C ASP A 498 14.43 5.81 -26.51
N VAL A 499 13.13 5.70 -26.77
CA VAL A 499 12.13 6.69 -26.36
C VAL A 499 11.80 6.53 -24.88
N ALA A 500 11.70 7.64 -24.15
CA ALA A 500 11.33 7.59 -22.74
C ALA A 500 9.85 7.18 -22.57
N PRO A 501 9.53 6.23 -21.68
CA PRO A 501 8.16 5.90 -21.32
C PRO A 501 7.59 6.96 -20.37
N PHE A 502 6.27 7.04 -20.32
CA PHE A 502 5.53 7.66 -19.23
C PHE A 502 4.84 6.55 -18.44
N VAL A 503 5.00 6.54 -17.11
CA VAL A 503 4.45 5.50 -16.21
C VAL A 503 3.40 6.06 -15.24
N GLY A 504 2.70 7.13 -15.63
CA GLY A 504 1.49 7.61 -14.97
C GLY A 504 1.68 8.28 -13.60
N HIS A 505 2.91 8.48 -13.13
CA HIS A 505 3.27 9.16 -11.89
C HIS A 505 4.73 9.61 -11.87
N ASN A 506 5.19 10.24 -10.79
CA ASN A 506 6.58 10.70 -10.60
C ASN A 506 7.12 11.49 -11.81
N ALA A 507 6.26 12.32 -12.40
CA ALA A 507 6.53 12.99 -13.67
C ALA A 507 6.05 14.43 -13.65
N ILE A 508 6.75 15.29 -14.39
CA ILE A 508 6.39 16.69 -14.59
C ILE A 508 5.80 16.82 -15.99
N LEU A 509 4.55 17.26 -16.08
CA LEU A 509 3.82 17.50 -17.32
C LEU A 509 3.75 19.00 -17.59
N ARG A 510 3.88 19.43 -18.85
CA ARG A 510 3.56 20.79 -19.27
C ARG A 510 2.06 20.90 -19.51
N TRP A 511 1.35 21.74 -18.77
CA TRP A 511 -0.10 21.79 -18.85
C TRP A 511 -0.59 22.17 -20.26
N SER A 512 0.01 23.17 -20.89
CA SER A 512 -0.35 23.56 -22.27
C SER A 512 -0.16 22.44 -23.30
N ALA A 513 0.86 21.59 -23.17
CA ALA A 513 1.05 20.46 -24.09
C ALA A 513 0.02 19.33 -23.85
N VAL A 514 -0.45 19.18 -22.61
CA VAL A 514 -1.58 18.27 -22.29
C VAL A 514 -2.89 18.82 -22.84
N GLN A 515 -3.09 20.13 -22.81
CA GLN A 515 -4.24 20.80 -23.43
C GLN A 515 -4.22 20.69 -24.97
N ASP A 516 -3.06 20.81 -25.61
CA ASP A 516 -2.92 20.66 -27.08
C ASP A 516 -3.36 19.28 -27.62
N ILE A 517 -3.35 18.24 -26.77
CA ILE A 517 -3.78 16.87 -27.13
C ILE A 517 -5.12 16.46 -26.50
N ALA A 518 -5.87 17.43 -25.97
CA ALA A 518 -7.21 17.21 -25.47
C ALA A 518 -8.13 16.67 -26.57
N TYR A 519 -9.15 15.91 -26.17
CA TYR A 519 -10.12 15.35 -27.11
C TYR A 519 -11.53 15.39 -26.52
N ASP A 520 -12.50 15.69 -27.37
CA ASP A 520 -13.92 15.57 -27.02
C ASP A 520 -14.31 14.09 -26.98
N CYS A 521 -14.74 13.63 -25.81
CA CYS A 521 -15.19 12.25 -25.64
C CYS A 521 -16.62 12.09 -26.18
N THR A 522 -16.79 11.29 -27.23
CA THR A 522 -18.10 11.01 -27.87
C THR A 522 -19.15 10.45 -26.93
N ASP A 523 -18.71 9.86 -25.82
CA ASP A 523 -19.52 9.12 -24.85
C ASP A 523 -20.24 10.00 -23.82
N ASP A 524 -19.71 11.20 -23.54
CA ASP A 524 -20.28 12.14 -22.57
C ASP A 524 -20.12 13.63 -22.94
N LEU A 525 -19.60 13.92 -24.14
CA LEU A 525 -19.43 15.25 -24.73
C LEU A 525 -18.63 16.21 -23.83
N ARG A 526 -17.59 15.67 -23.18
CA ARG A 526 -16.64 16.42 -22.35
C ARG A 526 -15.25 16.36 -22.98
N GLU A 527 -14.54 17.46 -22.92
CA GLU A 527 -13.09 17.50 -23.15
C GLU A 527 -12.39 16.60 -22.11
N LYS A 528 -11.47 15.75 -22.58
CA LYS A 528 -10.67 14.84 -21.75
C LYS A 528 -9.21 14.87 -22.14
N TYR A 529 -8.37 14.53 -21.17
CA TYR A 529 -6.91 14.48 -21.33
C TYR A 529 -6.38 13.05 -21.21
N TRP A 530 -6.99 12.24 -20.35
CA TRP A 530 -6.65 10.84 -20.09
C TRP A 530 -7.61 9.90 -20.80
N SER A 531 -7.10 8.84 -21.45
CA SER A 531 -7.96 7.81 -22.03
C SER A 531 -8.66 6.98 -20.96
N GLU A 532 -9.98 6.90 -21.04
CA GLU A 532 -10.82 6.08 -20.13
C GLU A 532 -11.17 4.71 -20.73
N ALA A 533 -10.83 4.49 -22.00
CA ALA A 533 -11.13 3.24 -22.72
C ALA A 533 -10.04 2.18 -22.55
N THR A 534 -8.83 2.58 -22.14
CA THR A 534 -7.66 1.71 -21.97
C THR A 534 -7.30 1.50 -20.51
N VAL A 535 -6.40 0.55 -20.27
CA VAL A 535 -5.80 0.25 -18.95
C VAL A 535 -4.42 0.94 -18.77
N SER A 536 -3.95 1.65 -19.80
CA SER A 536 -2.67 2.36 -19.85
C SER A 536 -2.90 3.77 -20.37
N GLU A 537 -3.61 4.59 -19.57
CA GLU A 537 -3.94 5.98 -19.91
C GLU A 537 -2.71 6.88 -20.06
N ASP A 538 -1.62 6.51 -19.38
CA ASP A 538 -0.31 7.14 -19.42
C ASP A 538 0.41 6.88 -20.74
N PHE A 539 0.44 5.62 -21.19
CA PHE A 539 0.98 5.26 -22.49
C PHE A 539 0.21 5.92 -23.65
N ASP A 540 -1.12 5.96 -23.55
CA ASP A 540 -1.97 6.67 -24.52
C ASP A 540 -1.65 8.18 -24.59
N MET A 541 -1.54 8.84 -23.44
CA MET A 541 -1.17 10.26 -23.37
C MET A 541 0.22 10.51 -23.96
N ALA A 542 1.22 9.69 -23.62
CA ALA A 542 2.57 9.77 -24.18
C ALA A 542 2.55 9.59 -25.71
N LEU A 543 1.77 8.63 -26.23
CA LEU A 543 1.65 8.38 -27.67
C LEU A 543 1.01 9.57 -28.41
N ARG A 544 -0.05 10.18 -27.85
CA ARG A 544 -0.68 11.38 -28.42
C ARG A 544 0.27 12.58 -28.43
N LEU A 545 0.98 12.84 -27.33
CA LEU A 545 2.00 13.89 -27.26
C LEU A 545 3.10 13.69 -28.31
N GLN A 546 3.64 12.48 -28.41
CA GLN A 546 4.69 12.16 -29.39
C GLN A 546 4.20 12.27 -30.83
N SER A 547 2.94 11.91 -31.09
CA SER A 547 2.29 12.09 -32.40
C SER A 547 2.08 13.57 -32.76
N ALA A 548 1.84 14.42 -31.77
CA ALA A 548 1.81 15.89 -31.93
C ALA A 548 3.21 16.53 -32.04
N GLY A 549 4.30 15.75 -31.94
CA GLY A 549 5.68 16.21 -32.06
C GLY A 549 6.36 16.59 -30.74
N TYR A 550 5.67 16.45 -29.61
CA TYR A 550 6.25 16.65 -28.28
C TYR A 550 7.17 15.50 -27.86
N LEU A 551 8.05 15.78 -26.89
CA LEU A 551 8.98 14.80 -26.33
C LEU A 551 8.56 14.38 -24.93
N VAL A 552 8.65 13.07 -24.68
CA VAL A 552 8.80 12.51 -23.33
C VAL A 552 10.30 12.38 -23.07
N ARG A 553 10.75 12.73 -21.86
CA ARG A 553 12.15 12.65 -21.42
C ARG A 553 12.25 11.99 -20.06
N PHE A 554 13.31 11.22 -19.83
CA PHE A 554 13.59 10.54 -18.58
C PHE A 554 14.70 11.24 -17.79
N GLY A 555 14.34 11.82 -16.64
CA GLY A 555 15.25 12.47 -15.69
C GLY A 555 15.83 11.47 -14.69
N ALA A 556 17.10 11.12 -14.85
CA ALA A 556 17.81 10.20 -13.96
C ALA A 556 18.78 10.89 -12.97
N TYR A 557 18.93 12.22 -13.06
CA TYR A 557 19.78 13.01 -12.17
C TYR A 557 19.26 13.09 -10.73
N MET A 558 17.98 12.80 -10.49
CA MET A 558 17.39 12.70 -9.15
C MET A 558 17.72 11.39 -8.42
N GLY A 559 18.32 10.41 -9.11
CA GLY A 559 18.68 9.12 -8.52
C GLY A 559 17.51 8.43 -7.82
N ASP A 560 17.72 8.05 -6.56
CA ASP A 560 16.72 7.41 -5.69
C ASP A 560 15.86 8.40 -4.90
N GLY A 561 15.77 9.66 -5.36
CA GLY A 561 15.08 10.73 -4.66
C GLY A 561 13.55 10.62 -4.68
N PHE A 562 12.98 10.21 -5.81
CA PHE A 562 11.56 9.85 -5.92
C PHE A 562 11.34 8.41 -5.45
N LYS A 563 10.29 8.19 -4.66
CA LYS A 563 9.99 6.88 -4.08
C LYS A 563 8.49 6.62 -4.06
N GLU A 564 8.12 5.35 -4.21
CA GLU A 564 6.75 4.87 -4.31
C GLU A 564 6.50 3.80 -3.23
N GLY A 565 5.28 3.71 -2.70
CA GLY A 565 4.88 2.55 -1.92
C GLY A 565 4.80 1.29 -2.79
N VAL A 566 4.72 0.11 -2.16
CA VAL A 566 4.36 -1.13 -2.86
C VAL A 566 3.38 -1.93 -2.04
N SER A 567 2.57 -2.74 -2.72
CA SER A 567 1.69 -3.73 -2.11
C SER A 567 2.47 -4.63 -1.15
N LEU A 568 2.04 -4.66 0.11
CA LEU A 568 2.74 -5.38 1.19
C LEU A 568 2.56 -6.90 1.04
N THR A 569 1.44 -7.31 0.45
CA THR A 569 1.05 -8.70 0.21
C THR A 569 0.54 -8.92 -1.22
N VAL A 570 0.50 -10.19 -1.64
CA VAL A 570 -0.11 -10.62 -2.91
C VAL A 570 -1.60 -10.26 -2.95
N TYR A 571 -2.28 -10.25 -1.80
CA TYR A 571 -3.72 -9.95 -1.73
C TYR A 571 -4.02 -8.47 -1.98
N ASP A 572 -3.16 -7.56 -1.51
CA ASP A 572 -3.26 -6.12 -1.79
C ASP A 572 -3.14 -5.86 -3.29
N GLU A 573 -2.20 -6.55 -3.96
CA GLU A 573 -1.98 -6.46 -5.40
C GLU A 573 -3.13 -7.07 -6.22
N LEU A 574 -3.73 -8.18 -5.76
CA LEU A 574 -4.90 -8.80 -6.41
C LEU A 574 -6.21 -8.03 -6.19
N ALA A 575 -6.25 -7.11 -5.21
CA ALA A 575 -7.42 -6.30 -4.87
C ALA A 575 -7.42 -4.89 -5.51
N ARG A 576 -6.37 -4.55 -6.28
CA ARG A 576 -6.16 -3.26 -6.95
C ARG A 576 -7.01 -3.09 -8.22
#